data_AF-A0A960KMW1-F1
#
_entry.id   AF-A0A960KMW1-F1
#
_cell.length_a   1.000
_cell.length_b   1.000
_cell.length_c   1.000
_cell.angle_alpha   90.00
_cell.angle_beta   90.00
_cell.angle_gamma   90.00
#
_symmetry.space_group_name_H-M   'P 1'
#
loop_
_entity.id
_entity.type
_entity.pdbx_description
1 polymer ?
#
loop_
_entity_poly.entity_id
_entity_poly.type
_entity_poly.pdbx_seq_one_letter_code
_entity_poly.pdbx_strand_id
1 'polypeptide(L)'
;MQARLLLPAMLVLAPWDNTLDLLAPEILPPGSECTVAVFSGRVTADGRPMLWKNRDTVPEIHALASNPGPGLEYTGIIYADQPDELWSGINSAGFAIMNSLPANDTDSLSTGLGNGQLMAVALARCTSLSDLEALLDSTDGPGRRSLSNFGAIDAGGGAAFYECTNHTWLKYDVAGSPEGWAVRTNYTYSGGPVLPAYGTWRHQRARERVAQALTAAPLDWHRVLDDLALDLMPEPGLESGELIAYDETVCRAYTRSAQVIRGVARPDDAGQLFTRLGFPALSLPIAWSPALGDPPGFLAASGGSCWFSALVQQRTHSLTERQGGRHYLRRSGLNGEWRQNFADSLWSSWCLASQDGDLLPDSSWFTDWAEAGRDALLSQSWNSTGDLPVPDQLPASLTITGSWPNPFNAALSVSWSQDTPGPVTLSLYSLTGRMVHRVSLPEQSAGERLVRLESLDRLASGVYLLQLEQAGLRDLRKVSLVK
;
A
#
# COMPACT_ATOMS: atom_id res chain seq x y z
N MET A 1 -28.01 75.84 -3.41
CA MET A 1 -28.43 74.85 -4.44
C MET A 1 -27.59 73.60 -4.20
N GLN A 2 -28.06 72.63 -3.43
CA GLN A 2 -28.90 71.48 -3.85
C GLN A 2 -28.20 70.52 -4.84
N ALA A 3 -27.86 69.34 -4.29
CA ALA A 3 -28.38 68.01 -4.69
C ALA A 3 -28.01 67.36 -6.03
N ARG A 4 -27.53 66.11 -5.88
CA ARG A 4 -27.95 64.83 -6.53
C ARG A 4 -27.66 64.59 -8.02
N LEU A 5 -27.16 63.37 -8.32
CA LEU A 5 -27.85 62.20 -8.95
C LEU A 5 -26.77 61.31 -9.60
N LEU A 6 -26.56 60.07 -9.13
CA LEU A 6 -27.13 58.80 -9.64
C LEU A 6 -26.51 58.29 -10.97
N LEU A 7 -25.94 57.08 -10.88
CA LEU A 7 -25.46 56.18 -11.94
C LEU A 7 -26.47 55.92 -13.07
N PRO A 8 -26.01 55.43 -14.24
CA PRO A 8 -26.19 53.99 -14.51
C PRO A 8 -25.01 53.29 -15.18
N ALA A 9 -25.08 51.96 -15.10
CA ALA A 9 -24.11 50.95 -15.51
C ALA A 9 -23.84 50.85 -17.01
N MET A 10 -22.62 50.41 -17.36
CA MET A 10 -22.37 49.57 -18.53
C MET A 10 -21.36 48.47 -18.16
N LEU A 11 -21.77 47.22 -18.38
CA LEU A 11 -20.95 46.02 -18.37
C LEU A 11 -19.74 46.18 -19.30
N VAL A 12 -18.55 45.86 -18.79
CA VAL A 12 -17.45 45.32 -19.61
C VAL A 12 -16.85 44.12 -18.86
N LEU A 13 -16.75 43.02 -19.59
CA LEU A 13 -16.22 41.72 -19.23
C LEU A 13 -14.69 41.77 -19.12
N ALA A 14 -14.13 41.27 -18.00
CA ALA A 14 -12.78 40.69 -17.76
C ALA A 14 -11.52 41.47 -18.24
N PRO A 15 -10.35 41.42 -17.54
CA PRO A 15 -9.83 40.28 -16.77
C PRO A 15 -9.43 40.61 -15.34
N TRP A 16 -9.45 39.58 -14.49
CA TRP A 16 -9.06 39.65 -13.09
C TRP A 16 -7.55 39.68 -13.01
N ASP A 17 -7.02 40.80 -12.55
CA ASP A 17 -5.61 41.00 -12.25
C ASP A 17 -5.30 40.54 -10.83
N ASN A 18 -4.13 39.92 -10.69
CA ASN A 18 -3.60 39.29 -9.51
C ASN A 18 -3.31 40.32 -8.42
N THR A 19 -3.89 40.15 -7.23
CA THR A 19 -3.20 40.39 -5.95
C THR A 19 -4.13 40.00 -4.80
N LEU A 20 -3.92 38.80 -4.27
CA LEU A 20 -4.09 38.44 -2.85
C LEU A 20 -3.53 37.02 -2.65
N ASP A 21 -2.25 36.84 -2.99
CA ASP A 21 -1.45 35.72 -2.48
C ASP A 21 -1.10 35.99 -1.02
N LEU A 22 -2.04 35.65 -0.14
CA LEU A 22 -1.74 35.42 1.28
C LEU A 22 -1.44 33.93 1.44
N LEU A 23 -0.14 33.61 1.32
CA LEU A 23 0.55 32.49 1.97
C LEU A 23 -0.28 31.20 2.10
N ALA A 24 -0.55 30.54 0.98
CA ALA A 24 -0.73 29.09 1.03
C ALA A 24 0.65 28.50 1.40
N PRO A 25 0.77 27.67 2.45
CA PRO A 25 2.00 26.94 2.65
C PRO A 25 2.21 26.07 1.41
N GLU A 26 3.36 26.24 0.76
CA GLU A 26 3.84 25.30 -0.26
C GLU A 26 3.73 23.90 0.35
N ILE A 27 2.79 23.11 -0.19
CA ILE A 27 2.66 21.69 0.12
C ILE A 27 4.00 21.08 -0.31
N LEU A 28 4.81 20.66 0.65
CA LEU A 28 6.01 19.87 0.40
C LEU A 28 5.67 18.80 -0.66
N PRO A 29 6.52 18.58 -1.67
CA PRO A 29 6.26 17.52 -2.64
C PRO A 29 6.03 16.22 -1.87
N PRO A 30 5.04 15.40 -2.25
CA PRO A 30 4.68 14.21 -1.49
C PRO A 30 5.84 13.22 -1.50
N GLY A 31 6.64 13.24 -0.42
CA GLY A 31 7.59 12.19 -0.10
C GLY A 31 6.87 11.01 0.55
N SER A 32 7.57 9.90 0.78
CA SER A 32 6.98 8.76 1.47
C SER A 32 6.59 9.14 2.91
N GLU A 33 5.30 9.25 3.16
CA GLU A 33 4.75 9.52 4.47
C GLU A 33 4.32 8.21 5.12
N CYS A 34 4.64 7.97 6.37
CA CYS A 34 4.32 6.69 7.00
C CYS A 34 3.83 6.91 8.41
N THR A 35 2.98 6.01 8.88
CA THR A 35 2.62 5.88 10.28
C THR A 35 3.02 4.48 10.72
N VAL A 36 3.91 4.38 11.70
CA VAL A 36 4.45 3.10 12.17
C VAL A 36 4.36 2.97 13.68
N ALA A 37 4.15 1.75 14.18
CA ALA A 37 4.17 1.46 15.60
C ALA A 37 4.85 0.12 15.91
N VAL A 38 5.57 0.09 17.03
CA VAL A 38 6.17 -1.13 17.58
C VAL A 38 5.41 -1.46 18.86
N PHE A 39 5.01 -2.72 19.01
CA PHE A 39 4.33 -3.25 20.17
C PHE A 39 5.15 -4.39 20.76
N SER A 40 5.49 -4.30 22.05
CA SER A 40 6.09 -5.41 22.78
C SER A 40 5.05 -6.50 23.07
N GLY A 41 5.50 -7.73 23.29
CA GLY A 41 4.61 -8.84 23.64
C GLY A 41 3.70 -8.56 24.84
N ARG A 42 4.12 -7.71 25.78
CA ARG A 42 3.38 -7.37 27.01
C ARG A 42 2.02 -6.71 26.75
N VAL A 43 1.84 -6.05 25.62
CA VAL A 43 0.61 -5.33 25.27
C VAL A 43 -0.22 -6.05 24.21
N THR A 44 0.21 -7.25 23.81
CA THR A 44 -0.43 -8.08 22.78
C THR A 44 -1.17 -9.26 23.39
N ALA A 45 -2.22 -9.73 22.73
CA ALA A 45 -3.11 -10.76 23.25
C ALA A 45 -2.44 -12.14 23.44
N ASP A 46 -1.41 -12.42 22.65
CA ASP A 46 -0.71 -13.72 22.60
C ASP A 46 0.75 -13.66 23.08
N GLY A 47 1.18 -12.50 23.58
CA GLY A 47 2.55 -12.29 24.04
C GLY A 47 3.59 -12.10 22.94
N ARG A 48 3.22 -12.04 21.66
CA ARG A 48 4.16 -11.87 20.54
C ARG A 48 4.37 -10.39 20.22
N PRO A 49 5.61 -9.93 20.03
CA PRO A 49 5.82 -8.57 19.59
C PRO A 49 5.22 -8.34 18.19
N MET A 50 4.74 -7.12 17.93
CA MET A 50 4.13 -6.76 16.65
C MET A 50 4.68 -5.46 16.10
N LEU A 51 4.73 -5.37 14.77
CA LEU A 51 4.98 -4.14 14.03
C LEU A 51 3.70 -3.73 13.30
N TRP A 52 3.40 -2.43 13.24
CA TRP A 52 2.32 -1.85 12.43
C TRP A 52 2.89 -0.80 11.50
N LYS A 53 2.50 -0.84 10.22
CA LYS A 53 2.86 0.17 9.23
C LYS A 53 1.70 0.52 8.30
N ASN A 54 1.36 1.80 8.22
CA ASN A 54 0.71 2.39 7.06
C ASN A 54 1.79 2.98 6.16
N ARG A 55 1.88 2.48 4.93
CA ARG A 55 2.84 2.95 3.94
C ARG A 55 2.16 3.92 2.99
N ASP A 56 2.47 5.21 3.13
CA ASP A 56 1.93 6.27 2.29
C ASP A 56 2.97 6.71 1.26
N THR A 57 2.65 6.52 -0.01
CA THR A 57 3.54 6.80 -1.14
C THR A 57 2.75 7.28 -2.35
N VAL A 58 3.38 8.16 -3.13
CA VAL A 58 2.84 8.61 -4.42
C VAL A 58 3.13 7.58 -5.50
N PRO A 59 2.22 7.45 -6.47
CA PRO A 59 1.49 6.22 -6.81
C PRO A 59 2.40 5.04 -7.18
N GLU A 60 2.86 4.31 -6.16
CA GLU A 60 3.53 3.03 -6.33
C GLU A 60 2.51 1.89 -6.17
N ILE A 61 2.68 0.85 -6.98
CA ILE A 61 1.92 -0.40 -6.86
C ILE A 61 2.67 -1.29 -5.89
N HIS A 62 2.03 -1.73 -4.82
CA HIS A 62 2.69 -2.56 -3.82
C HIS A 62 2.42 -4.03 -4.09
N ALA A 63 3.42 -4.86 -3.83
CA ALA A 63 3.31 -6.30 -3.97
C ALA A 63 3.85 -7.00 -2.72
N LEU A 64 3.40 -8.23 -2.54
CA LEU A 64 4.01 -9.18 -1.64
C LEU A 64 5.20 -9.82 -2.35
N ALA A 65 6.31 -9.95 -1.65
CA ALA A 65 7.50 -10.63 -2.15
C ALA A 65 8.00 -11.64 -1.13
N SER A 66 8.61 -12.70 -1.63
CA SER A 66 9.44 -13.62 -0.86
C SER A 66 10.86 -13.61 -1.41
N ASN A 67 11.83 -14.04 -0.61
CA ASN A 67 13.25 -13.94 -0.96
C ASN A 67 13.60 -14.75 -2.24
N PRO A 68 14.18 -14.11 -3.27
CA PRO A 68 14.69 -14.79 -4.46
C PRO A 68 16.18 -15.24 -4.36
N GLY A 69 16.86 -15.07 -3.23
CA GLY A 69 18.33 -15.22 -3.09
C GLY A 69 18.85 -15.96 -1.85
N PRO A 70 20.18 -16.02 -1.64
CA PRO A 70 20.79 -16.77 -0.54
C PRO A 70 20.61 -16.05 0.81
N GLY A 71 20.37 -16.81 1.88
CA GLY A 71 20.21 -16.28 3.24
C GLY A 71 19.01 -16.90 3.95
N LEU A 72 18.49 -16.21 4.96
CA LEU A 72 17.22 -16.56 5.58
C LEU A 72 16.07 -16.32 4.59
N GLU A 73 15.11 -17.24 4.57
CA GLU A 73 13.84 -17.03 3.87
C GLU A 73 13.10 -15.86 4.53
N TYR A 74 12.50 -14.99 3.73
CA TYR A 74 11.69 -13.89 4.23
C TYR A 74 10.52 -13.61 3.31
N THR A 75 9.52 -12.93 3.87
CA THR A 75 8.44 -12.30 3.11
C THR A 75 8.28 -10.84 3.52
N GLY A 76 7.83 -10.01 2.60
CA GLY A 76 7.71 -8.57 2.82
C GLY A 76 6.97 -7.82 1.74
N ILE A 77 6.85 -6.51 1.93
CA ILE A 77 6.21 -5.59 0.98
C ILE A 77 7.27 -4.88 0.15
N ILE A 78 7.10 -4.92 -1.17
CA ILE A 78 7.94 -4.24 -2.16
C ILE A 78 7.11 -3.25 -2.96
N TYR A 79 7.79 -2.36 -3.68
CA TYR A 79 7.17 -1.74 -4.84
C TYR A 79 7.30 -2.68 -6.03
N ALA A 80 6.23 -2.83 -6.80
CA ALA A 80 6.19 -3.81 -7.86
C ALA A 80 7.19 -3.52 -9.00
N ASP A 81 7.58 -2.26 -9.16
CA ASP A 81 8.59 -1.78 -10.12
C ASP A 81 10.02 -1.73 -9.53
N GLN A 82 10.17 -1.91 -8.22
CA GLN A 82 11.46 -1.93 -7.50
C GLN A 82 11.53 -3.18 -6.60
N PRO A 83 11.60 -4.39 -7.18
CA PRO A 83 11.52 -5.63 -6.43
C PRO A 83 12.70 -5.89 -5.49
N ASP A 84 13.83 -5.20 -5.69
CA ASP A 84 15.04 -5.32 -4.88
C ASP A 84 14.98 -4.47 -3.58
N GLU A 85 13.94 -3.65 -3.40
CA GLU A 85 13.76 -2.81 -2.22
C GLU A 85 12.57 -3.26 -1.36
N LEU A 86 12.87 -3.64 -0.11
CA LEU A 86 11.88 -4.08 0.87
C LEU A 86 11.49 -2.96 1.82
N TRP A 87 10.20 -2.84 2.07
CA TRP A 87 9.65 -1.73 2.86
C TRP A 87 9.00 -2.15 4.17
N SER A 88 8.84 -3.45 4.36
CA SER A 88 8.58 -4.11 5.64
C SER A 88 8.66 -5.61 5.40
N GLY A 89 8.97 -6.40 6.42
CA GLY A 89 8.96 -7.85 6.28
C GLY A 89 9.37 -8.59 7.54
N ILE A 90 9.29 -9.91 7.46
CA ILE A 90 9.71 -10.86 8.49
C ILE A 90 10.44 -12.03 7.84
N ASN A 91 11.45 -12.55 8.52
CA ASN A 91 12.20 -13.72 8.07
C ASN A 91 11.88 -14.99 8.88
N SER A 92 12.40 -16.12 8.41
CA SER A 92 12.19 -17.43 9.01
C SER A 92 12.81 -17.60 10.40
N ALA A 93 13.72 -16.70 10.80
CA ALA A 93 14.23 -16.65 12.17
C ALA A 93 13.34 -15.85 13.14
N GLY A 94 12.25 -15.24 12.64
CA GLY A 94 11.35 -14.42 13.44
C GLY A 94 11.83 -12.98 13.65
N PHE A 95 12.89 -12.55 12.97
CA PHE A 95 13.29 -11.14 12.91
C PHE A 95 12.43 -10.40 11.89
N ALA A 96 11.91 -9.24 12.29
CA ALA A 96 11.13 -8.38 11.42
C ALA A 96 11.56 -6.93 11.52
N ILE A 97 11.40 -6.21 10.41
CA ILE A 97 11.78 -4.81 10.30
C ILE A 97 10.79 -4.06 9.41
N MET A 98 10.57 -2.79 9.75
CA MET A 98 9.84 -1.81 8.97
C MET A 98 10.46 -0.42 9.19
N ASN A 99 10.06 0.57 8.41
CA ASN A 99 10.55 1.94 8.62
C ASN A 99 9.50 3.05 8.42
N SER A 100 9.83 4.23 8.92
CA SER A 100 9.31 5.51 8.40
C SER A 100 10.46 6.47 8.09
N LEU A 101 10.25 7.40 7.17
CA LEU A 101 11.26 8.40 6.77
C LEU A 101 11.06 9.69 7.58
N PRO A 102 12.00 10.10 8.45
CA PRO A 102 11.90 11.38 9.15
C PRO A 102 12.16 12.56 8.21
N ALA A 103 11.47 13.68 8.46
CA ALA A 103 11.58 14.94 7.71
C ALA A 103 12.17 16.09 8.54
N ASN A 104 12.31 15.91 9.86
CA ASN A 104 12.92 16.89 10.77
C ASN A 104 14.45 16.74 10.91
N ASP A 105 15.06 16.03 9.97
CA ASP A 105 16.49 15.95 9.76
C ASP A 105 16.69 15.95 8.23
N THR A 106 17.64 16.76 7.75
CA THR A 106 17.79 17.10 6.33
C THR A 106 19.09 16.57 5.74
N ASP A 107 19.86 15.81 6.52
CA ASP A 107 21.06 15.18 5.99
C ASP A 107 20.69 14.06 4.99
N SER A 108 21.45 13.98 3.91
CA SER A 108 21.27 12.97 2.89
C SER A 108 22.58 12.76 2.14
N LEU A 109 22.92 11.50 1.89
CA LEU A 109 24.08 11.13 1.10
C LEU A 109 23.64 10.66 -0.28
N SER A 110 24.54 10.77 -1.25
CA SER A 110 24.32 10.23 -2.61
C SER A 110 24.77 8.77 -2.75
N THR A 111 25.47 8.23 -1.75
CA THR A 111 26.02 6.88 -1.73
C THR A 111 25.63 6.16 -0.44
N GLY A 112 25.99 4.88 -0.31
CA GLY A 112 25.57 4.03 0.80
C GLY A 112 24.24 3.33 0.55
N LEU A 113 23.82 2.49 1.52
CA LEU A 113 22.57 1.76 1.44
C LEU A 113 21.38 2.69 1.65
N GLY A 114 20.39 2.62 0.76
CA GLY A 114 19.07 3.21 1.00
C GLY A 114 18.24 2.37 1.99
N ASN A 115 17.16 2.93 2.49
CA ASN A 115 16.27 2.27 3.47
C ASN A 115 15.78 0.89 2.98
N GLY A 116 15.31 0.80 1.73
CA GLY A 116 14.82 -0.45 1.15
C GLY A 116 15.89 -1.54 1.04
N GLN A 117 17.09 -1.13 0.61
CA GLN A 117 18.25 -2.02 0.48
C GLN A 117 18.76 -2.51 1.85
N LEU A 118 18.79 -1.63 2.86
CA LEU A 118 19.20 -2.00 4.22
C LEU A 118 18.23 -3.00 4.83
N MET A 119 16.92 -2.78 4.71
CA MET A 119 15.90 -3.72 5.19
C MET A 119 16.00 -5.08 4.48
N ALA A 120 16.28 -5.10 3.16
CA ALA A 120 16.52 -6.33 2.42
C ALA A 120 17.71 -7.13 2.99
N VAL A 121 18.84 -6.45 3.23
CA VAL A 121 20.02 -7.07 3.86
C VAL A 121 19.72 -7.55 5.28
N ALA A 122 18.97 -6.78 6.07
CA ALA A 122 18.59 -7.16 7.43
C ALA A 122 17.71 -8.42 7.43
N LEU A 123 16.68 -8.47 6.59
CA LEU A 123 15.80 -9.64 6.49
C LEU A 123 16.53 -10.90 6.04
N ALA A 124 17.51 -10.78 5.15
CA ALA A 124 18.29 -11.93 4.68
C ALA A 124 19.30 -12.48 5.72
N ARG A 125 19.66 -11.71 6.77
CA ARG A 125 20.83 -12.01 7.62
C ARG A 125 20.60 -11.93 9.12
N CYS A 126 19.73 -11.03 9.60
CA CYS A 126 19.53 -10.79 11.02
C CYS A 126 18.59 -11.81 11.64
N THR A 127 18.92 -12.30 12.83
CA THR A 127 18.06 -13.15 13.66
C THR A 127 17.58 -12.44 14.93
N SER A 128 18.26 -11.35 15.29
CA SER A 128 18.03 -10.59 16.52
C SER A 128 18.18 -9.09 16.30
N LEU A 129 17.71 -8.31 17.27
CA LEU A 129 17.97 -6.87 17.35
C LEU A 129 19.48 -6.55 17.43
N SER A 130 20.28 -7.41 18.06
CA SER A 130 21.73 -7.24 18.11
C SER A 130 22.41 -7.43 16.75
N ASP A 131 21.88 -8.31 15.89
CA ASP A 131 22.37 -8.43 14.51
C ASP A 131 22.06 -7.16 13.70
N LEU A 132 20.89 -6.55 13.93
CA LEU A 132 20.53 -5.28 13.31
C LEU A 132 21.46 -4.16 13.78
N GLU A 133 21.76 -4.08 15.08
CA GLU A 133 22.69 -3.11 15.65
C GLU A 133 24.08 -3.24 15.01
N ALA A 134 24.60 -4.47 14.88
CA ALA A 134 25.88 -4.72 14.20
C ALA A 134 25.85 -4.33 12.71
N LEU A 135 24.70 -4.55 12.02
CA LEU A 135 24.52 -4.09 10.64
C LEU A 135 24.54 -2.56 10.56
N LEU A 136 23.84 -1.87 11.46
CA LEU A 136 23.85 -0.40 11.52
C LEU A 136 25.26 0.13 11.77
N ASP A 137 25.99 -0.40 12.75
CA ASP A 137 27.38 -0.03 13.04
C ASP A 137 28.29 -0.21 11.82
N SER A 138 28.12 -1.31 11.07
CA SER A 138 28.90 -1.57 9.87
C SER A 138 28.70 -0.55 8.74
N THR A 139 27.58 0.19 8.79
CA THR A 139 27.22 1.22 7.80
C THR A 139 27.53 2.65 8.25
N ASP A 140 27.94 2.87 9.51
CA ASP A 140 28.27 4.21 10.02
C ASP A 140 29.49 4.83 9.29
N GLY A 141 30.52 4.03 9.04
CA GLY A 141 31.72 4.48 8.32
C GLY A 141 31.45 4.85 6.85
N PRO A 142 30.93 3.94 6.02
CA PRO A 142 30.56 4.23 4.63
C PRO A 142 29.42 5.25 4.49
N GLY A 143 28.56 5.36 5.50
CA GLY A 143 27.34 6.15 5.48
C GLY A 143 26.13 5.41 4.90
N ARG A 144 24.96 5.69 5.45
CA ARG A 144 23.65 5.33 4.90
C ARG A 144 23.14 6.45 4.02
N ARG A 145 22.46 6.14 2.92
CA ARG A 145 21.97 7.13 1.95
C ARG A 145 20.87 8.01 2.55
N SER A 146 19.97 7.38 3.30
CA SER A 146 18.73 7.96 3.80
C SER A 146 18.63 7.79 5.31
N LEU A 147 18.00 8.79 5.94
CA LEU A 147 17.57 8.75 7.32
C LEU A 147 16.40 7.77 7.50
N SER A 148 16.20 7.28 8.73
CA SER A 148 15.13 6.32 8.98
C SER A 148 14.77 6.19 10.45
N ASN A 149 13.49 5.97 10.73
CA ASN A 149 13.04 5.36 11.97
C ASN A 149 12.76 3.87 11.67
N PHE A 150 13.69 2.98 11.96
CA PHE A 150 13.45 1.54 11.81
C PHE A 150 12.74 0.99 13.05
N GLY A 151 11.57 0.39 12.87
CA GLY A 151 10.94 -0.44 13.90
C GLY A 151 11.32 -1.89 13.67
N ALA A 152 11.82 -2.57 14.70
CA ALA A 152 12.24 -3.97 14.59
C ALA A 152 11.81 -4.80 15.81
N ILE A 153 11.56 -6.07 15.56
CA ILE A 153 11.24 -7.09 16.57
C ILE A 153 12.03 -8.37 16.29
N ASP A 154 12.23 -9.21 17.30
CA ASP A 154 12.90 -10.49 17.15
C ASP A 154 12.26 -11.62 17.98
N ALA A 155 12.75 -12.84 17.75
CA ALA A 155 12.30 -14.05 18.42
C ALA A 155 12.62 -14.11 19.92
N GLY A 156 13.54 -13.27 20.40
CA GLY A 156 13.86 -13.12 21.82
C GLY A 156 12.85 -12.25 22.58
N GLY A 157 11.82 -11.73 21.89
CA GLY A 157 10.87 -10.78 22.46
C GLY A 157 11.38 -9.33 22.43
N GLY A 158 12.50 -9.08 21.74
CA GLY A 158 13.00 -7.74 21.48
C GLY A 158 11.98 -6.94 20.67
N ALA A 159 11.80 -5.67 21.04
CA ALA A 159 10.98 -4.72 20.32
C ALA A 159 11.57 -3.31 20.48
N ALA A 160 11.96 -2.66 19.38
CA ALA A 160 12.62 -1.36 19.45
C ALA A 160 12.38 -0.49 18.22
N PHE A 161 12.59 0.83 18.40
CA PHE A 161 12.85 1.75 17.30
C PHE A 161 14.34 2.10 17.25
N TYR A 162 14.85 2.32 16.03
CA TYR A 162 16.18 2.81 15.75
C TYR A 162 16.07 4.07 14.90
N GLU A 163 16.33 5.22 15.51
CA GLU A 163 16.35 6.52 14.85
C GLU A 163 17.75 6.71 14.25
N CYS A 164 17.86 6.55 12.94
CA CYS A 164 19.13 6.48 12.22
C CYS A 164 19.36 7.75 11.41
N THR A 165 20.54 8.35 11.61
CA THR A 165 21.09 9.36 10.70
C THR A 165 21.94 8.68 9.62
N ASN A 166 22.59 9.48 8.76
CA ASN A 166 23.52 8.96 7.76
C ASN A 166 24.72 8.21 8.37
N HIS A 167 25.13 8.53 9.60
CA HIS A 167 26.38 8.01 10.20
C HIS A 167 26.27 7.53 11.65
N THR A 168 25.10 7.64 12.28
CA THR A 168 24.87 7.12 13.63
C THR A 168 23.41 6.69 13.80
N TRP A 169 23.10 6.06 14.93
CA TRP A 169 21.76 5.62 15.28
C TRP A 169 21.51 5.69 16.79
N LEU A 170 20.24 5.88 17.17
CA LEU A 170 19.77 5.86 18.54
C LEU A 170 18.69 4.80 18.71
N LYS A 171 18.86 3.89 19.67
CA LYS A 171 17.84 2.90 20.03
C LYS A 171 16.87 3.45 21.07
N TYR A 172 15.59 3.26 20.79
CA TYR A 172 14.50 3.38 21.75
C TYR A 172 13.95 1.98 22.04
N ASP A 173 14.27 1.44 23.21
CA ASP A 173 13.83 0.12 23.66
C ASP A 173 12.34 0.14 24.05
N VAL A 174 11.50 -0.41 23.17
CA VAL A 174 10.04 -0.47 23.37
C VAL A 174 9.66 -1.62 24.29
N ALA A 175 10.38 -2.75 24.24
CA ALA A 175 10.16 -3.88 25.13
C ALA A 175 10.45 -3.52 26.59
N GLY A 176 11.47 -2.70 26.82
CA GLY A 176 11.85 -2.17 28.14
C GLY A 176 11.08 -0.93 28.59
N SER A 177 10.34 -0.24 27.72
CA SER A 177 9.63 1.00 28.08
C SER A 177 8.46 0.73 29.04
N PRO A 178 8.00 1.72 29.84
CA PRO A 178 6.82 1.57 30.69
C PRO A 178 5.54 1.24 29.90
N GLU A 179 5.36 1.87 28.75
CA GLU A 179 4.18 1.70 27.90
C GLU A 179 4.18 0.36 27.18
N GLY A 180 5.36 -0.15 26.80
CA GLY A 180 5.47 -1.39 26.00
C GLY A 180 5.06 -1.22 24.55
N TRP A 181 4.83 0.02 24.09
CA TRP A 181 4.54 0.35 22.70
C TRP A 181 5.06 1.75 22.36
N ALA A 182 5.29 2.01 21.08
CA ALA A 182 5.66 3.33 20.58
C ALA A 182 5.15 3.56 19.17
N VAL A 183 4.98 4.83 18.79
CA VAL A 183 4.55 5.26 17.45
C VAL A 183 5.59 6.23 16.88
N ARG A 184 5.80 6.18 15.56
CA ARG A 184 6.54 7.17 14.77
C ARG A 184 5.76 7.51 13.51
N THR A 185 5.92 8.74 13.04
CA THR A 185 5.47 9.15 11.69
C THR A 185 6.66 9.65 10.89
N ASN A 186 6.60 10.84 10.31
CA ASN A 186 7.66 11.39 9.47
C ASN A 186 8.56 12.33 10.25
N TYR A 187 8.81 12.02 11.52
CA TYR A 187 9.81 12.69 12.31
C TYR A 187 10.46 11.73 13.32
N THR A 188 11.69 12.03 13.68
CA THR A 188 12.45 11.37 14.75
C THR A 188 12.38 12.22 16.02
N TYR A 189 12.40 11.60 17.21
CA TYR A 189 12.39 12.36 18.46
C TYR A 189 13.77 12.92 18.80
N SER A 190 14.83 12.29 18.29
CA SER A 190 16.22 12.74 18.45
C SER A 190 16.65 13.83 17.46
N GLY A 191 15.83 14.13 16.45
CA GLY A 191 16.16 15.10 15.40
C GLY A 191 15.82 16.55 15.74
N GLY A 192 15.77 17.38 14.71
CA GLY A 192 15.47 18.81 14.81
C GLY A 192 14.00 19.13 15.12
N PRO A 193 13.62 20.41 15.10
CA PRO A 193 12.25 20.85 15.40
C PRO A 193 11.19 20.14 14.55
N VAL A 194 10.08 19.76 15.17
CA VAL A 194 8.96 19.07 14.52
C VAL A 194 7.93 20.09 14.04
N LEU A 195 7.64 20.09 12.73
CA LEU A 195 6.61 20.92 12.12
C LEU A 195 5.31 20.11 11.91
N PRO A 196 4.13 20.76 11.88
CA PRO A 196 2.85 20.07 11.64
C PRO A 196 2.84 19.20 10.37
N ALA A 197 3.50 19.67 9.32
CA ALA A 197 3.62 18.98 8.04
C ALA A 197 4.35 17.62 8.11
N TYR A 198 4.97 17.27 9.23
CA TYR A 198 5.67 15.98 9.42
C TYR A 198 4.75 14.86 9.93
N GLY A 199 3.43 15.04 9.77
CA GLY A 199 2.42 14.07 10.20
C GLY A 199 2.19 14.08 11.71
N THR A 200 2.17 15.25 12.35
CA THR A 200 1.92 15.38 13.79
C THR A 200 0.50 14.95 14.15
N TRP A 201 -0.49 15.27 13.30
CA TRP A 201 -1.86 14.81 13.48
C TRP A 201 -1.96 13.28 13.43
N ARG A 202 -1.40 12.65 12.38
CA ARG A 202 -1.33 11.16 12.27
C ARG A 202 -0.69 10.53 13.49
N HIS A 203 0.41 11.12 13.98
CA HIS A 203 1.10 10.63 15.16
C HIS A 203 0.23 10.73 16.42
N GLN A 204 -0.36 11.90 16.68
CA GLN A 204 -1.27 12.09 17.81
C GLN A 204 -2.45 11.11 17.73
N ARG A 205 -3.11 11.05 16.57
CA ARG A 205 -4.26 10.20 16.32
C ARG A 205 -3.94 8.72 16.53
N ALA A 206 -2.84 8.23 15.98
CA ALA A 206 -2.40 6.84 16.15
C ALA A 206 -2.11 6.52 17.62
N ARG A 207 -1.44 7.42 18.36
CA ARG A 207 -1.20 7.23 19.80
C ARG A 207 -2.48 7.18 20.61
N GLU A 208 -3.42 8.10 20.36
CA GLU A 208 -4.73 8.11 21.03
C GLU A 208 -5.51 6.82 20.78
N ARG A 209 -5.52 6.34 19.53
CA ARG A 209 -6.24 5.12 19.14
C ARG A 209 -5.60 3.87 19.72
N VAL A 210 -4.27 3.78 19.76
CA VAL A 210 -3.55 2.69 20.44
C VAL A 210 -3.87 2.70 21.94
N ALA A 211 -3.76 3.85 22.61
CA ALA A 211 -4.05 3.96 24.03
C ALA A 211 -5.51 3.55 24.33
N GLN A 212 -6.47 4.04 23.53
CA GLN A 212 -7.88 3.68 23.66
C GLN A 212 -8.10 2.17 23.44
N ALA A 213 -7.50 1.58 22.41
CA ALA A 213 -7.65 0.16 22.13
C ALA A 213 -7.14 -0.71 23.30
N LEU A 214 -6.02 -0.32 23.90
CA LEU A 214 -5.40 -1.00 25.04
C LEU A 214 -6.21 -0.87 26.35
N THR A 215 -7.03 0.16 26.51
CA THR A 215 -7.95 0.22 27.67
C THR A 215 -9.06 -0.83 27.62
N ALA A 216 -9.43 -1.27 26.41
CA ALA A 216 -10.48 -2.26 26.23
C ALA A 216 -9.99 -3.70 26.35
N ALA A 217 -8.84 -4.01 25.73
CA ALA A 217 -8.21 -5.33 25.76
C ALA A 217 -6.79 -5.25 25.17
N PRO A 218 -5.92 -6.26 25.40
CA PRO A 218 -4.66 -6.41 24.67
C PRO A 218 -4.85 -6.33 23.15
N LEU A 219 -3.80 -5.87 22.45
CA LEU A 219 -3.83 -5.75 20.99
C LEU A 219 -3.68 -7.11 20.33
N ASP A 220 -4.46 -7.31 19.28
CA ASP A 220 -4.31 -8.42 18.35
C ASP A 220 -4.18 -7.84 16.93
N TRP A 221 -3.63 -8.61 15.99
CA TRP A 221 -3.29 -8.12 14.66
C TRP A 221 -4.50 -7.56 13.92
N HIS A 222 -5.68 -8.16 14.08
CA HIS A 222 -6.91 -7.71 13.40
C HIS A 222 -7.36 -6.35 13.92
N ARG A 223 -7.29 -6.11 15.24
CA ARG A 223 -7.60 -4.79 15.83
C ARG A 223 -6.67 -3.72 15.30
N VAL A 224 -5.39 -4.04 15.12
CA VAL A 224 -4.43 -3.11 14.55
C VAL A 224 -4.70 -2.87 13.06
N LEU A 225 -4.88 -3.93 12.27
CA LEU A 225 -5.03 -3.83 10.81
C LEU A 225 -6.39 -3.28 10.37
N ASP A 226 -7.45 -3.51 11.15
CA ASP A 226 -8.83 -3.16 10.77
C ASP A 226 -9.39 -1.96 11.56
N ASP A 227 -8.96 -1.73 12.82
CA ASP A 227 -9.43 -0.57 13.59
C ASP A 227 -8.45 0.62 13.56
N LEU A 228 -7.14 0.36 13.67
CA LEU A 228 -6.13 1.40 13.80
C LEU A 228 -5.62 1.85 12.43
N ALA A 229 -5.26 0.88 11.57
CA ALA A 229 -4.69 1.16 10.25
C ALA A 229 -5.69 1.78 9.28
N LEU A 230 -7.00 1.63 9.52
CA LEU A 230 -8.07 2.16 8.69
C LEU A 230 -8.65 3.48 9.21
N ASP A 231 -8.03 4.10 10.22
CA ASP A 231 -8.55 5.33 10.81
C ASP A 231 -8.55 6.47 9.76
N LEU A 232 -9.77 6.83 9.35
CA LEU A 232 -10.11 7.89 8.40
C LEU A 232 -10.53 9.18 9.11
N MET A 233 -10.20 9.36 10.40
CA MET A 233 -10.64 10.52 11.16
C MET A 233 -9.74 11.73 10.89
N PRO A 234 -10.24 12.78 10.22
CA PRO A 234 -9.42 13.93 9.91
C PRO A 234 -9.33 14.88 11.10
N GLU A 235 -8.54 15.94 10.95
CA GLU A 235 -8.52 17.03 11.92
C GLU A 235 -9.92 17.63 12.12
N PRO A 236 -10.27 18.07 13.34
CA PRO A 236 -11.54 18.72 13.62
C PRO A 236 -11.82 19.88 12.66
N GLY A 237 -13.03 19.90 12.09
CA GLY A 237 -13.45 20.92 11.13
C GLY A 237 -13.18 20.58 9.66
N LEU A 238 -12.53 19.46 9.36
CA LEU A 238 -12.34 18.94 8.00
C LEU A 238 -13.37 17.89 7.57
N GLU A 239 -14.33 17.59 8.44
CA GLU A 239 -15.47 16.74 8.14
C GLU A 239 -16.62 17.55 7.52
N SER A 240 -17.19 17.06 6.41
CA SER A 240 -18.35 17.70 5.78
C SER A 240 -19.31 16.65 5.22
N GLY A 241 -20.43 16.42 5.92
CA GLY A 241 -21.55 15.63 5.39
C GLY A 241 -21.13 14.28 4.78
N GLU A 242 -21.22 14.18 3.44
CA GLU A 242 -20.87 13.01 2.62
C GLU A 242 -19.36 12.89 2.31
N LEU A 243 -18.56 13.94 2.49
CA LEU A 243 -17.14 13.95 2.12
C LEU A 243 -16.24 13.97 3.36
N ILE A 244 -15.23 13.10 3.35
CA ILE A 244 -14.15 13.09 4.34
C ILE A 244 -12.89 13.58 3.64
N ALA A 245 -12.36 14.73 4.05
CA ALA A 245 -10.98 15.09 3.68
C ALA A 245 -10.05 14.10 4.37
N TYR A 246 -9.22 13.39 3.63
CA TYR A 246 -8.43 12.27 4.18
C TYR A 246 -6.96 12.38 3.78
N ASP A 247 -6.48 13.61 3.55
CA ASP A 247 -5.06 13.86 3.30
C ASP A 247 -4.22 13.67 4.57
N GLU A 248 -4.74 13.96 5.76
CA GLU A 248 -3.95 13.91 7.01
C GLU A 248 -4.31 12.72 7.91
N THR A 249 -5.21 11.84 7.48
CA THR A 249 -5.65 10.67 8.25
C THR A 249 -4.57 9.58 8.31
N VAL A 250 -4.73 8.61 9.20
CA VAL A 250 -3.81 7.47 9.28
C VAL A 250 -3.91 6.60 8.02
N CYS A 251 -5.14 6.32 7.56
CA CYS A 251 -5.41 5.78 6.23
C CYS A 251 -5.76 6.94 5.29
N ARG A 252 -4.83 7.35 4.42
CA ARG A 252 -4.92 8.57 3.61
C ARG A 252 -4.88 8.32 2.11
N ALA A 253 -5.03 9.38 1.32
CA ALA A 253 -5.03 9.35 -0.15
C ALA A 253 -3.82 8.66 -0.78
N TYR A 254 -2.70 8.67 -0.05
CA TYR A 254 -1.45 8.08 -0.46
C TYR A 254 -1.16 6.74 0.21
N THR A 255 -1.99 6.24 1.14
CA THR A 255 -1.78 4.92 1.74
C THR A 255 -1.96 3.84 0.68
N ARG A 256 -0.85 3.19 0.32
CA ARG A 256 -0.80 2.13 -0.71
C ARG A 256 -0.73 0.73 -0.13
N SER A 257 -0.57 0.63 1.18
CA SER A 257 -0.75 -0.61 1.92
C SER A 257 -0.76 -0.36 3.42
N ALA A 258 -1.39 -1.27 4.16
CA ALA A 258 -1.22 -1.40 5.60
C ALA A 258 -0.63 -2.77 5.93
N GLN A 259 0.23 -2.85 6.94
CA GLN A 259 0.84 -4.08 7.41
C GLN A 259 0.74 -4.19 8.93
N VAL A 260 0.52 -5.41 9.39
CA VAL A 260 0.85 -5.85 10.75
C VAL A 260 1.75 -7.07 10.65
N ILE A 261 2.95 -6.98 11.20
CA ILE A 261 3.84 -8.13 11.31
C ILE A 261 3.76 -8.64 12.73
N ARG A 262 3.29 -9.86 12.89
CA ARG A 262 3.24 -10.59 14.15
C ARG A 262 4.48 -11.47 14.24
N GLY A 263 5.30 -11.19 15.26
CA GLY A 263 6.53 -11.92 15.52
C GLY A 263 6.29 -13.34 16.03
N VAL A 264 7.34 -13.95 16.54
CA VAL A 264 7.32 -15.33 17.04
C VAL A 264 7.27 -15.35 18.57
N ALA A 265 6.64 -16.38 19.15
CA ALA A 265 6.70 -16.61 20.60
C ALA A 265 7.80 -17.62 20.97
N ARG A 266 8.14 -18.50 20.02
CA ARG A 266 9.19 -19.53 20.14
C ARG A 266 9.99 -19.62 18.83
N PRO A 267 11.25 -20.09 18.87
CA PRO A 267 12.08 -20.22 17.67
C PRO A 267 11.47 -21.05 16.54
N ASP A 268 10.64 -22.05 16.86
CA ASP A 268 9.99 -22.91 15.86
C ASP A 268 8.66 -22.35 15.33
N ASP A 269 8.20 -21.20 15.83
CA ASP A 269 6.99 -20.58 15.31
C ASP A 269 7.29 -19.81 14.02
N ALA A 270 6.35 -19.82 13.08
CA ALA A 270 6.46 -19.00 11.89
C ALA A 270 5.96 -17.57 12.18
N GLY A 271 6.76 -16.58 11.79
CA GLY A 271 6.34 -15.19 11.73
C GLY A 271 5.22 -14.98 10.72
N GLN A 272 4.34 -14.00 10.96
CA GLN A 272 3.19 -13.72 10.10
C GLN A 272 3.17 -12.25 9.67
N LEU A 273 3.02 -12.01 8.37
CA LEU A 273 2.76 -10.70 7.78
C LEU A 273 1.29 -10.64 7.37
N PHE A 274 0.51 -9.84 8.08
CA PHE A 274 -0.85 -9.46 7.68
C PHE A 274 -0.76 -8.15 6.90
N THR A 275 -1.39 -8.05 5.73
CA THR A 275 -1.33 -6.87 4.89
C THR A 275 -2.61 -6.60 4.12
N ARG A 276 -2.87 -5.33 3.86
CA ARG A 276 -3.84 -4.84 2.89
C ARG A 276 -3.06 -4.14 1.78
N LEU A 277 -3.20 -4.59 0.53
CA LEU A 277 -2.49 -4.02 -0.63
C LEU A 277 -3.40 -3.06 -1.39
N GLY A 278 -2.85 -1.91 -1.83
CA GLY A 278 -3.66 -0.80 -2.33
C GLY A 278 -4.22 0.05 -1.18
N PHE A 279 -5.27 0.84 -1.44
CA PHE A 279 -5.89 1.66 -0.40
C PHE A 279 -6.54 0.77 0.68
N PRO A 280 -6.04 0.76 1.93
CA PRO A 280 -6.39 -0.28 2.90
C PRO A 280 -7.88 -0.36 3.24
N ALA A 281 -8.55 0.79 3.27
CA ALA A 281 -9.99 0.86 3.53
C ALA A 281 -10.85 0.20 2.45
N LEU A 282 -10.31 -0.06 1.25
CA LEU A 282 -11.03 -0.74 0.15
C LEU A 282 -10.41 -2.09 -0.22
N SER A 283 -9.35 -2.51 0.47
CA SER A 283 -8.64 -3.77 0.26
C SER A 283 -9.24 -4.90 1.09
N LEU A 284 -8.86 -6.13 0.77
CA LEU A 284 -8.98 -7.27 1.67
C LEU A 284 -7.71 -7.43 2.50
N PRO A 285 -7.79 -7.93 3.75
CA PRO A 285 -6.61 -8.33 4.50
C PRO A 285 -6.13 -9.70 4.00
N ILE A 286 -4.82 -9.82 3.86
CA ILE A 286 -4.08 -10.98 3.37
C ILE A 286 -3.10 -11.34 4.47
N ALA A 287 -2.97 -12.62 4.83
CA ALA A 287 -1.82 -13.03 5.64
C ALA A 287 -0.88 -13.93 4.85
N TRP A 288 0.41 -13.75 5.13
CA TRP A 288 1.49 -14.50 4.56
C TRP A 288 2.53 -14.84 5.60
N SER A 289 3.35 -15.84 5.31
CA SER A 289 4.47 -16.25 6.16
C SER A 289 5.64 -16.66 5.28
N PRO A 290 6.90 -16.47 5.73
CA PRO A 290 8.06 -16.98 5.00
C PRO A 290 7.94 -18.48 4.67
N ALA A 291 7.31 -19.26 5.56
CA ALA A 291 7.10 -20.70 5.38
C ALA A 291 6.19 -21.08 4.20
N LEU A 292 5.44 -20.12 3.63
CA LEU A 292 4.58 -20.34 2.47
C LEU A 292 5.32 -20.21 1.13
N GLY A 293 6.56 -19.73 1.13
CA GLY A 293 7.33 -19.50 -0.08
C GLY A 293 6.76 -18.35 -0.92
N ASP A 294 6.81 -18.51 -2.24
CA ASP A 294 6.45 -17.46 -3.20
C ASP A 294 4.95 -17.15 -3.17
N PRO A 295 4.58 -15.85 -3.11
CA PRO A 295 3.18 -15.46 -3.20
C PRO A 295 2.59 -15.74 -4.59
N PRO A 296 1.27 -16.01 -4.67
CA PRO A 296 0.57 -16.13 -5.94
C PRO A 296 0.80 -14.91 -6.82
N GLY A 297 0.87 -15.13 -8.13
CA GLY A 297 1.20 -14.09 -9.09
C GLY A 297 0.30 -12.84 -9.07
N PHE A 298 -0.94 -12.95 -8.56
CA PHE A 298 -1.86 -11.83 -8.42
C PHE A 298 -1.57 -10.92 -7.21
N LEU A 299 -0.82 -11.43 -6.22
CA LEU A 299 -0.30 -10.71 -5.05
C LEU A 299 1.17 -10.31 -5.21
N ALA A 300 1.90 -11.00 -6.10
CA ALA A 300 3.30 -10.77 -6.40
C ALA A 300 3.50 -9.63 -7.42
N ALA A 301 4.75 -9.18 -7.55
CA ALA A 301 5.16 -8.28 -8.61
C ALA A 301 5.37 -9.06 -9.92
N SER A 302 4.61 -8.70 -10.95
CA SER A 302 4.75 -9.22 -12.31
C SER A 302 4.86 -8.06 -13.28
N GLY A 303 5.98 -7.98 -14.02
CA GLY A 303 6.18 -6.95 -15.04
C GLY A 303 6.10 -5.51 -14.53
N GLY A 304 6.50 -5.25 -13.29
CA GLY A 304 6.44 -3.91 -12.67
C GLY A 304 5.10 -3.59 -12.00
N SER A 305 4.18 -4.55 -11.87
CA SER A 305 2.85 -4.32 -11.26
C SER A 305 2.39 -5.50 -10.40
N CYS A 306 1.46 -5.25 -9.49
CA CYS A 306 0.72 -6.28 -8.75
C CYS A 306 -0.75 -6.13 -9.11
N TRP A 307 -1.34 -7.20 -9.65
CA TRP A 307 -2.71 -7.20 -10.15
C TRP A 307 -3.70 -6.76 -9.07
N PHE A 308 -3.60 -7.35 -7.87
CA PHE A 308 -4.53 -7.07 -6.78
C PHE A 308 -4.41 -5.63 -6.26
N SER A 309 -3.19 -5.16 -6.02
CA SER A 309 -2.97 -3.78 -5.56
C SER A 309 -3.46 -2.75 -6.58
N ALA A 310 -3.19 -2.97 -7.87
CA ALA A 310 -3.65 -2.09 -8.94
C ALA A 310 -5.19 -2.07 -9.03
N LEU A 311 -5.84 -3.23 -8.87
CA LEU A 311 -7.28 -3.33 -8.87
C LEU A 311 -7.92 -2.54 -7.72
N VAL A 312 -7.35 -2.62 -6.51
CA VAL A 312 -7.82 -1.82 -5.36
C VAL A 312 -7.60 -0.33 -5.61
N GLN A 313 -6.45 0.07 -6.16
CA GLN A 313 -6.19 1.48 -6.50
C GLN A 313 -7.18 2.02 -7.53
N GLN A 314 -7.49 1.25 -8.56
CA GLN A 314 -8.50 1.56 -9.55
C GLN A 314 -9.87 1.84 -8.92
N ARG A 315 -10.31 0.99 -7.99
CA ARG A 315 -11.57 1.18 -7.25
C ARG A 315 -11.55 2.45 -6.41
N THR A 316 -10.42 2.72 -5.77
CA THR A 316 -10.24 3.92 -4.95
C THR A 316 -10.54 5.19 -5.75
N HIS A 317 -10.07 5.26 -7.00
CA HIS A 317 -10.33 6.41 -7.88
C HIS A 317 -11.81 6.71 -8.09
N SER A 318 -12.69 5.69 -8.17
CA SER A 318 -14.14 5.91 -8.32
C SER A 318 -14.84 6.46 -7.08
N LEU A 319 -14.23 6.32 -5.90
CA LEU A 319 -14.80 6.75 -4.62
C LEU A 319 -14.18 8.04 -4.08
N THR A 320 -13.18 8.57 -4.78
CA THR A 320 -12.42 9.73 -4.36
C THR A 320 -12.58 10.87 -5.35
N GLU A 321 -12.57 12.09 -4.83
CA GLU A 321 -12.58 13.30 -5.64
C GLU A 321 -11.60 14.33 -5.08
N ARG A 322 -11.21 15.30 -5.92
CA ARG A 322 -10.27 16.35 -5.53
C ARG A 322 -10.97 17.70 -5.56
N GLN A 323 -10.93 18.43 -4.45
CA GLN A 323 -11.48 19.79 -4.35
C GLN A 323 -10.48 20.69 -3.63
N GLY A 324 -10.22 21.89 -4.15
CA GLY A 324 -9.33 22.85 -3.49
C GLY A 324 -7.93 22.31 -3.18
N GLY A 325 -7.40 21.41 -4.02
CA GLY A 325 -6.09 20.77 -3.82
C GLY A 325 -6.08 19.53 -2.92
N ARG A 326 -7.17 19.26 -2.18
CA ARG A 326 -7.32 18.16 -1.21
C ARG A 326 -8.05 16.96 -1.78
N HIS A 327 -7.78 15.78 -1.21
CA HIS A 327 -8.48 14.53 -1.53
C HIS A 327 -9.64 14.31 -0.57
N TYR A 328 -10.79 13.99 -1.15
CA TYR A 328 -12.00 13.66 -0.44
C TYR A 328 -12.43 12.25 -0.78
N LEU A 329 -12.88 11.52 0.24
CA LEU A 329 -13.47 10.20 0.13
C LEU A 329 -14.98 10.32 0.38
N ARG A 330 -15.80 9.75 -0.52
CA ARG A 330 -17.26 9.74 -0.38
C ARG A 330 -17.70 8.71 0.66
N ARG A 331 -18.35 9.16 1.74
CA ARG A 331 -18.93 8.32 2.80
C ARG A 331 -20.00 7.36 2.29
N SER A 332 -20.76 7.75 1.27
CA SER A 332 -21.72 6.88 0.59
C SER A 332 -21.02 5.70 -0.12
N GLY A 333 -19.78 5.89 -0.57
CA GLY A 333 -18.90 4.81 -1.03
C GLY A 333 -18.42 3.88 0.09
N LEU A 334 -18.63 4.26 1.36
CA LEU A 334 -18.23 3.55 2.57
C LEU A 334 -19.45 3.06 3.39
N ASN A 335 -20.61 2.80 2.76
CA ASN A 335 -21.96 2.56 3.34
C ASN A 335 -22.12 2.14 4.84
N GLY A 336 -23.30 2.38 5.43
CA GLY A 336 -23.56 2.26 6.88
C GLY A 336 -23.27 0.90 7.60
N GLU A 337 -23.07 -0.20 6.88
CA GLU A 337 -22.75 -1.53 7.46
C GLU A 337 -21.28 -1.70 7.86
N TRP A 338 -20.41 -0.79 7.41
CA TRP A 338 -18.96 -0.81 7.66
C TRP A 338 -18.59 -0.68 9.15
N ARG A 339 -19.52 -0.24 9.99
CA ARG A 339 -19.32 -0.10 11.45
C ARG A 339 -19.82 -1.29 12.27
N GLN A 340 -20.58 -2.22 11.69
CA GLN A 340 -21.26 -3.27 12.47
C GLN A 340 -20.79 -4.70 12.18
N ASN A 341 -20.24 -4.99 11.00
CA ASN A 341 -19.42 -6.18 10.71
C ASN A 341 -18.64 -5.93 9.40
N PHE A 342 -17.37 -5.57 9.53
CA PHE A 342 -16.55 -4.99 8.45
C PHE A 342 -16.24 -5.99 7.31
N ALA A 343 -16.09 -7.28 7.63
CA ALA A 343 -15.80 -8.32 6.64
C ALA A 343 -16.96 -8.55 5.65
N ASP A 344 -18.21 -8.40 6.09
CA ASP A 344 -19.40 -8.71 5.27
C ASP A 344 -19.80 -7.55 4.35
N SER A 345 -19.58 -6.30 4.77
CA SER A 345 -20.02 -5.09 4.06
C SER A 345 -19.12 -4.69 2.88
N LEU A 346 -17.79 -4.87 3.05
CA LEU A 346 -16.83 -4.79 1.95
C LEU A 346 -17.05 -5.92 0.95
N TRP A 347 -17.28 -7.13 1.47
CA TRP A 347 -17.45 -8.34 0.67
C TRP A 347 -18.67 -8.26 -0.24
N SER A 348 -19.83 -7.92 0.32
CA SER A 348 -21.07 -7.74 -0.45
C SER A 348 -20.90 -6.66 -1.52
N SER A 349 -20.20 -5.56 -1.23
CA SER A 349 -19.88 -4.52 -2.23
C SER A 349 -18.90 -5.01 -3.32
N TRP A 350 -17.93 -5.86 -2.98
CA TRP A 350 -17.01 -6.48 -3.94
C TRP A 350 -17.72 -7.50 -4.84
N CYS A 351 -18.59 -8.35 -4.28
CA CYS A 351 -19.38 -9.34 -5.02
C CYS A 351 -20.45 -8.71 -5.91
N LEU A 352 -21.17 -7.68 -5.42
CA LEU A 352 -22.16 -6.96 -6.22
C LEU A 352 -21.52 -6.28 -7.44
N ALA A 353 -20.34 -5.67 -7.27
CA ALA A 353 -19.61 -5.05 -8.37
C ALA A 353 -18.97 -6.05 -9.36
N SER A 354 -18.75 -7.31 -8.94
CA SER A 354 -18.29 -8.37 -9.86
C SER A 354 -19.34 -8.74 -10.89
N GLN A 355 -20.62 -8.51 -10.58
CA GLN A 355 -21.76 -8.78 -11.47
C GLN A 355 -21.97 -7.68 -12.51
N ASP A 356 -21.41 -6.47 -12.29
CA ASP A 356 -21.59 -5.32 -13.18
C ASP A 356 -20.67 -5.32 -14.42
N GLY A 357 -19.79 -6.33 -14.59
CA GLY A 357 -19.02 -6.61 -15.81
C GLY A 357 -17.99 -5.56 -16.27
N ASP A 358 -18.08 -4.32 -15.78
CA ASP A 358 -17.29 -3.17 -16.24
C ASP A 358 -16.07 -2.87 -15.34
N LEU A 359 -16.05 -3.39 -14.10
CA LEU A 359 -15.01 -3.04 -13.10
C LEU A 359 -14.19 -4.22 -12.57
N LEU A 360 -14.62 -5.46 -12.79
CA LEU A 360 -13.89 -6.66 -12.38
C LEU A 360 -13.82 -7.69 -13.51
N PRO A 361 -12.71 -8.41 -13.64
CA PRO A 361 -12.67 -9.61 -14.47
C PRO A 361 -13.67 -10.67 -13.97
N ASP A 362 -14.32 -11.38 -14.90
CA ASP A 362 -15.01 -12.64 -14.64
C ASP A 362 -14.00 -13.65 -14.05
N SER A 363 -13.89 -13.66 -12.72
CA SER A 363 -12.93 -14.49 -11.99
C SER A 363 -13.65 -15.11 -10.80
N SER A 364 -14.54 -16.06 -11.10
CA SER A 364 -15.23 -16.86 -10.06
C SER A 364 -14.24 -17.43 -9.04
N TRP A 365 -13.05 -17.85 -9.49
CA TRP A 365 -11.95 -18.31 -8.62
C TRP A 365 -11.49 -17.26 -7.60
N PHE A 366 -11.49 -15.97 -7.96
CA PHE A 366 -11.08 -14.88 -7.07
C PHE A 366 -12.17 -14.60 -6.04
N THR A 367 -13.43 -14.67 -6.45
CA THR A 367 -14.57 -14.63 -5.53
C THR A 367 -14.43 -15.77 -4.52
N ASP A 368 -14.27 -17.01 -4.96
CA ASP A 368 -14.11 -18.18 -4.08
C ASP A 368 -12.91 -18.04 -3.13
N TRP A 369 -11.76 -17.59 -3.66
CA TRP A 369 -10.55 -17.32 -2.88
C TRP A 369 -10.81 -16.33 -1.74
N ALA A 370 -11.48 -15.23 -2.06
CA ALA A 370 -11.69 -14.18 -1.10
C ALA A 370 -12.87 -14.47 -0.14
N GLU A 371 -13.86 -15.30 -0.51
CA GLU A 371 -14.86 -15.86 0.44
C GLU A 371 -14.18 -16.73 1.48
N ALA A 372 -13.33 -17.65 1.04
CA ALA A 372 -12.60 -18.52 1.95
C ALA A 372 -11.64 -17.73 2.84
N GLY A 373 -10.95 -16.72 2.28
CA GLY A 373 -10.14 -15.78 3.07
C GLY A 373 -10.97 -15.06 4.14
N ARG A 374 -12.13 -14.50 3.77
CA ARG A 374 -13.07 -13.84 4.70
C ARG A 374 -13.51 -14.79 5.81
N ASP A 375 -13.95 -16.00 5.46
CA ASP A 375 -14.48 -16.96 6.42
C ASP A 375 -13.39 -17.41 7.40
N ALA A 376 -12.16 -17.62 6.92
CA ALA A 376 -11.01 -17.88 7.76
C ALA A 376 -10.71 -16.70 8.72
N LEU A 377 -10.80 -15.46 8.24
CA LEU A 377 -10.56 -14.26 9.06
C LEU A 377 -11.60 -14.13 10.18
N LEU A 378 -12.88 -14.32 9.84
CA LEU A 378 -13.99 -14.22 10.78
C LEU A 378 -13.99 -15.31 11.84
N SER A 379 -13.55 -16.53 11.49
CA SER A 379 -13.45 -17.63 12.44
C SER A 379 -12.27 -17.50 13.41
N GLN A 380 -11.39 -16.50 13.23
CA GLN A 380 -10.09 -16.39 13.91
C GLN A 380 -9.26 -17.69 13.81
N SER A 381 -9.51 -18.53 12.80
CA SER A 381 -8.83 -19.81 12.64
C SER A 381 -7.41 -19.69 12.06
N TRP A 382 -6.91 -18.47 11.83
CA TRP A 382 -5.55 -18.14 11.36
C TRP A 382 -4.41 -18.44 12.35
N ASN A 383 -4.67 -19.27 13.36
CA ASN A 383 -3.64 -19.75 14.27
C ASN A 383 -2.70 -20.79 13.63
N SER A 384 -3.01 -21.26 12.42
CA SER A 384 -2.14 -22.09 11.59
C SER A 384 -2.05 -21.50 10.18
N THR A 385 -0.82 -21.32 9.70
CA THR A 385 -0.43 -20.68 8.44
C THR A 385 -0.90 -21.39 7.17
N GLY A 386 -1.75 -22.43 7.24
CA GLY A 386 -2.03 -23.35 6.13
C GLY A 386 -3.39 -23.23 5.42
N ASP A 387 -4.32 -22.38 5.89
CA ASP A 387 -5.74 -22.50 5.51
C ASP A 387 -6.26 -21.42 4.55
N LEU A 388 -5.41 -20.52 4.05
CA LEU A 388 -5.82 -19.78 2.85
C LEU A 388 -5.83 -20.78 1.69
N PRO A 389 -6.95 -20.96 0.96
CA PRO A 389 -6.84 -21.62 -0.32
C PRO A 389 -5.89 -20.77 -1.15
N VAL A 390 -4.68 -21.27 -1.41
CA VAL A 390 -4.01 -20.87 -2.64
C VAL A 390 -4.89 -21.47 -3.73
N PRO A 391 -5.38 -20.70 -4.72
CA PRO A 391 -6.21 -21.27 -5.77
C PRO A 391 -5.44 -22.42 -6.43
N ASP A 392 -5.84 -23.67 -6.15
CA ASP A 392 -5.26 -24.87 -6.79
C ASP A 392 -5.53 -24.87 -8.30
N GLN A 393 -6.44 -24.01 -8.77
CA GLN A 393 -6.72 -23.80 -10.17
C GLN A 393 -6.64 -22.32 -10.53
N LEU A 394 -5.46 -21.93 -11.01
CA LEU A 394 -5.31 -20.79 -11.90
C LEU A 394 -6.23 -20.99 -13.13
N PRO A 395 -6.78 -19.94 -13.74
CA PRO A 395 -7.64 -20.07 -14.91
C PRO A 395 -7.02 -20.91 -16.03
N ALA A 396 -7.84 -21.80 -16.60
CA ALA A 396 -7.40 -22.92 -17.42
C ALA A 396 -6.99 -22.57 -18.87
N SER A 397 -6.73 -21.30 -19.22
CA SER A 397 -6.33 -20.90 -20.57
C SER A 397 -5.84 -19.45 -20.65
N LEU A 398 -5.11 -19.11 -21.72
CA LEU A 398 -4.75 -17.73 -22.07
C LEU A 398 -5.99 -16.89 -22.38
N THR A 399 -6.39 -16.00 -21.45
CA THR A 399 -7.60 -15.18 -21.58
C THR A 399 -7.40 -13.77 -21.03
N ILE A 400 -7.85 -12.73 -21.75
CA ILE A 400 -7.89 -11.34 -21.28
C ILE A 400 -9.00 -11.19 -20.25
N THR A 401 -8.60 -11.10 -18.99
CA THR A 401 -9.51 -10.99 -17.86
C THR A 401 -10.05 -9.56 -17.72
N GLY A 402 -9.28 -8.53 -18.08
CA GLY A 402 -9.69 -7.13 -17.89
C GLY A 402 -8.99 -6.10 -18.78
N SER A 403 -9.62 -4.93 -18.94
CA SER A 403 -9.09 -3.78 -19.67
C SER A 403 -9.63 -2.48 -19.06
N TRP A 404 -8.81 -1.71 -18.35
CA TRP A 404 -9.25 -0.50 -17.64
C TRP A 404 -8.22 0.65 -17.74
N PRO A 405 -8.63 1.93 -17.81
CA PRO A 405 -10.00 2.39 -17.99
C PRO A 405 -10.56 1.94 -19.35
N ASN A 406 -11.86 1.73 -19.46
CA ASN A 406 -12.49 1.46 -20.76
C ASN A 406 -13.87 2.12 -20.76
N PRO A 407 -14.04 3.28 -21.43
CA PRO A 407 -13.07 3.91 -22.33
C PRO A 407 -11.80 4.45 -21.65
N PHE A 408 -10.64 4.33 -22.30
CA PHE A 408 -9.37 4.89 -21.80
C PHE A 408 -8.99 6.22 -22.45
N ASN A 409 -8.09 6.95 -21.77
CA ASN A 409 -7.37 8.09 -22.31
C ASN A 409 -5.86 7.92 -22.03
N ALA A 410 -5.04 7.98 -23.09
CA ALA A 410 -3.56 7.91 -23.11
C ALA A 410 -2.88 6.66 -22.51
N ALA A 411 -3.52 5.91 -21.62
CA ALA A 411 -3.01 4.67 -21.04
C ALA A 411 -4.14 3.67 -20.76
N LEU A 412 -3.83 2.39 -20.86
CA LEU A 412 -4.77 1.27 -20.65
C LEU A 412 -4.06 0.16 -19.87
N SER A 413 -4.58 -0.21 -18.72
CA SER A 413 -4.18 -1.41 -17.98
C SER A 413 -4.91 -2.63 -18.52
N VAL A 414 -4.15 -3.68 -18.85
CA VAL A 414 -4.65 -4.94 -19.38
C VAL A 414 -4.31 -6.06 -18.41
N SER A 415 -5.32 -6.79 -17.94
CA SER A 415 -5.12 -8.01 -17.15
C SER A 415 -5.47 -9.25 -17.95
N TRP A 416 -4.73 -10.32 -17.71
CA TRP A 416 -4.97 -11.61 -18.33
C TRP A 416 -4.55 -12.77 -17.43
N SER A 417 -5.08 -13.95 -17.73
CA SER A 417 -4.64 -15.19 -17.13
C SER A 417 -3.86 -16.03 -18.12
N GLN A 418 -2.89 -16.80 -17.62
CA GLN A 418 -2.14 -17.79 -18.40
C GLN A 418 -1.83 -19.02 -17.54
N ASP A 419 -1.90 -20.21 -18.12
CA ASP A 419 -1.68 -21.50 -17.44
C ASP A 419 -0.21 -21.91 -17.38
N THR A 420 0.60 -21.38 -18.29
CA THR A 420 2.01 -21.74 -18.46
C THR A 420 2.89 -20.47 -18.42
N PRO A 421 4.09 -20.55 -17.84
CA PRO A 421 5.05 -19.46 -17.93
C PRO A 421 5.52 -19.28 -19.37
N GLY A 422 5.72 -18.04 -19.80
CA GLY A 422 6.22 -17.74 -21.14
C GLY A 422 6.09 -16.27 -21.55
N PRO A 423 6.72 -15.85 -22.65
CA PRO A 423 6.64 -14.50 -23.17
C PRO A 423 5.25 -14.20 -23.74
N VAL A 424 4.79 -12.97 -23.54
CA VAL A 424 3.45 -12.52 -23.93
C VAL A 424 3.55 -11.33 -24.87
N THR A 425 2.70 -11.29 -25.90
CA THR A 425 2.54 -10.10 -26.76
C THR A 425 1.14 -9.54 -26.65
N LEU A 426 1.05 -8.23 -26.39
CA LEU A 426 -0.18 -7.45 -26.47
C LEU A 426 -0.14 -6.53 -27.68
N SER A 427 -1.20 -6.54 -28.48
CA SER A 427 -1.32 -5.70 -29.67
C SER A 427 -2.67 -5.01 -29.73
N LEU A 428 -2.70 -3.74 -30.15
CA LEU A 428 -3.94 -3.03 -30.48
C LEU A 428 -4.08 -2.95 -31.99
N TYR A 429 -5.26 -3.31 -32.49
CA TYR A 429 -5.64 -3.20 -33.89
C TYR A 429 -6.80 -2.22 -34.06
N SER A 430 -6.77 -1.43 -35.14
CA SER A 430 -7.96 -0.70 -35.59
C SER A 430 -9.03 -1.66 -36.11
N LEU A 431 -10.27 -1.19 -36.27
CA LEU A 431 -11.36 -1.98 -36.89
C LEU A 431 -11.07 -2.41 -38.33
N THR A 432 -10.12 -1.76 -39.01
CA THR A 432 -9.63 -2.14 -40.34
C THR A 432 -8.56 -3.24 -40.29
N GLY A 433 -8.20 -3.75 -39.11
CA GLY A 433 -7.18 -4.77 -38.92
C GLY A 433 -5.74 -4.25 -38.93
N ARG A 434 -5.51 -2.93 -38.95
CA ARG A 434 -4.17 -2.36 -38.88
C ARG A 434 -3.67 -2.39 -37.43
N MET A 435 -2.52 -2.99 -37.18
CA MET A 435 -1.85 -2.92 -35.89
C MET A 435 -1.38 -1.48 -35.64
N VAL A 436 -1.82 -0.88 -34.53
CA VAL A 436 -1.53 0.51 -34.15
C VAL A 436 -0.62 0.62 -32.93
N HIS A 437 -0.51 -0.44 -32.13
CA HIS A 437 0.38 -0.51 -30.98
C HIS A 437 0.74 -1.97 -30.69
N ARG A 438 1.96 -2.21 -30.18
CA ARG A 438 2.42 -3.54 -29.79
C ARG A 438 3.42 -3.44 -28.65
N VAL A 439 3.23 -4.28 -27.64
CA VAL A 439 4.16 -4.49 -26.53
C VAL A 439 4.45 -5.98 -26.43
N SER A 440 5.72 -6.33 -26.45
CA SER A 440 6.18 -7.69 -26.17
C SER A 440 6.80 -7.71 -24.78
N LEU A 441 6.17 -8.47 -23.89
CA LEU A 441 6.64 -8.69 -22.53
C LEU A 441 7.57 -9.90 -22.53
N PRO A 442 8.68 -9.86 -21.77
CA PRO A 442 9.54 -11.02 -21.57
C PRO A 442 8.76 -12.11 -20.81
N GLU A 443 9.44 -13.19 -20.45
CA GLU A 443 8.84 -14.32 -19.73
C GLU A 443 7.97 -13.86 -18.54
N GLN A 444 6.69 -14.23 -18.60
CA GLN A 444 5.70 -14.00 -17.54
C GLN A 444 5.44 -15.33 -16.86
N SER A 445 5.33 -15.36 -15.54
CA SER A 445 5.02 -16.61 -14.80
C SER A 445 3.58 -17.08 -15.09
N ALA A 446 3.16 -18.26 -14.64
CA ALA A 446 1.75 -18.69 -14.72
C ALA A 446 0.82 -17.97 -13.72
N GLY A 447 -0.42 -17.69 -14.11
CA GLY A 447 -1.48 -17.05 -13.30
C GLY A 447 -1.95 -15.69 -13.83
N GLU A 448 -2.64 -14.92 -12.98
CA GLU A 448 -3.09 -13.56 -13.36
C GLU A 448 -1.93 -12.58 -13.49
N ARG A 449 -1.98 -11.80 -14.56
CA ARG A 449 -1.00 -10.80 -14.91
C ARG A 449 -1.69 -9.47 -15.15
N LEU A 450 -0.92 -8.41 -14.98
CA LEU A 450 -1.35 -7.05 -15.27
C LEU A 450 -0.19 -6.29 -15.90
N VAL A 451 -0.47 -5.56 -16.98
CA VAL A 451 0.47 -4.58 -17.51
C VAL A 451 -0.25 -3.28 -17.83
N ARG A 452 0.43 -2.16 -17.62
CA ARG A 452 -0.03 -0.85 -18.05
C ARG A 452 0.56 -0.53 -19.42
N LEU A 453 -0.30 -0.37 -20.42
CA LEU A 453 0.07 0.15 -21.74
C LEU A 453 0.05 1.68 -21.68
N GLU A 454 1.18 2.32 -21.96
CA GLU A 454 1.32 3.78 -21.96
C GLU A 454 1.55 4.32 -23.38
N SER A 455 1.64 5.65 -23.51
CA SER A 455 1.90 6.34 -24.79
C SER A 455 0.84 6.04 -25.88
N LEU A 456 -0.42 5.89 -25.46
CA LEU A 456 -1.56 5.67 -26.35
C LEU A 456 -2.26 6.97 -26.76
N ASP A 457 -1.74 8.13 -26.33
CA ASP A 457 -2.22 9.48 -26.62
C ASP A 457 -2.24 9.82 -28.11
N ARG A 458 -1.37 9.18 -28.90
CA ARG A 458 -1.27 9.37 -30.36
C ARG A 458 -2.38 8.65 -31.14
N LEU A 459 -3.11 7.74 -30.52
CA LEU A 459 -4.22 7.04 -31.14
C LEU A 459 -5.45 7.97 -31.26
N ALA A 460 -6.28 7.77 -32.28
CA ALA A 460 -7.52 8.52 -32.45
C ALA A 460 -8.61 7.99 -31.51
N SER A 461 -9.58 8.83 -31.11
CA SER A 461 -10.76 8.35 -30.40
C SER A 461 -11.51 7.32 -31.26
N GLY A 462 -11.94 6.22 -30.66
CA GLY A 462 -12.58 5.13 -31.40
C GLY A 462 -12.46 3.77 -30.73
N VAL A 463 -12.93 2.75 -31.43
CA VAL A 463 -12.91 1.36 -30.96
C VAL A 463 -11.69 0.63 -31.54
N TYR A 464 -11.02 -0.15 -30.68
CA TYR A 464 -9.86 -0.96 -31.00
C TYR A 464 -10.09 -2.41 -30.56
N LEU A 465 -9.38 -3.33 -31.21
CA LEU A 465 -9.28 -4.73 -30.80
C LEU A 465 -7.94 -4.94 -30.10
N LEU A 466 -8.00 -5.28 -28.83
CA LEU A 466 -6.87 -5.72 -28.02
C LEU A 466 -6.68 -7.21 -28.22
N GLN A 467 -5.47 -7.61 -28.62
CA GLN A 467 -5.08 -9.00 -28.80
C GLN A 467 -4.01 -9.37 -27.78
N LEU A 468 -4.20 -10.50 -27.12
CA LEU A 468 -3.23 -11.18 -26.29
C LEU A 468 -2.74 -12.43 -27.04
N GLU A 469 -1.42 -12.63 -27.10
CA GLU A 469 -0.80 -13.80 -27.75
C GLU A 469 0.31 -14.41 -26.87
N GLN A 470 0.28 -15.74 -26.69
CA GLN A 470 1.32 -16.52 -26.02
C GLN A 470 1.40 -17.90 -26.68
N ALA A 471 2.60 -18.35 -27.06
CA ALA A 471 2.83 -19.69 -27.63
C ALA A 471 1.86 -20.11 -28.77
N GLY A 472 1.39 -19.14 -29.58
CA GLY A 472 0.44 -19.36 -30.68
C GLY A 472 -1.04 -19.36 -30.28
N LEU A 473 -1.36 -19.34 -28.98
CA LEU A 473 -2.70 -19.07 -28.46
C LEU A 473 -3.01 -17.57 -28.56
N ARG A 474 -4.29 -17.24 -28.78
CA ARG A 474 -4.75 -15.86 -28.92
C ARG A 474 -6.08 -15.64 -28.23
N ASP A 475 -6.21 -14.48 -27.59
CA ASP A 475 -7.48 -13.95 -27.12
C ASP A 475 -7.68 -12.49 -27.58
N LEU A 476 -8.94 -12.07 -27.73
CA LEU A 476 -9.32 -10.78 -28.29
C LEU A 476 -10.38 -10.07 -27.42
N ARG A 477 -10.16 -8.79 -27.13
CA ARG A 477 -11.11 -7.95 -26.40
C ARG A 477 -11.32 -6.60 -27.07
N LYS A 478 -12.56 -6.11 -27.06
CA LYS A 478 -12.90 -4.78 -27.57
C LYS A 478 -12.59 -3.73 -26.51
N VAL A 479 -11.85 -2.68 -26.88
CA VAL A 479 -11.56 -1.52 -26.02
C VAL A 479 -11.87 -0.22 -26.75
N SER A 480 -12.22 0.83 -26.00
CA SER A 480 -12.58 2.13 -26.56
C SER A 480 -11.65 3.22 -26.04
N LEU A 481 -11.20 4.11 -26.91
CA LEU A 481 -10.41 5.28 -26.56
C LEU A 481 -11.27 6.53 -26.70
N VAL A 482 -11.30 7.37 -25.65
CA VAL A 482 -11.95 8.69 -25.65
C VAL A 482 -10.94 9.74 -25.20
N LYS A 483 -10.89 10.86 -25.91
CA LYS A 483 -10.02 12.01 -25.62
C LYS A 483 -10.77 13.11 -24.93
#